data_AF-A0A8J3RTA4-F1
#
_entry.id   AF-A0A8J3RTA4-F1
#
_cell.length_a   1.000
_cell.length_b   1.000
_cell.length_c   1.000
_cell.angle_alpha   90.00
_cell.angle_beta   90.00
_cell.angle_gamma   90.00
#
_symmetry.space_group_name_H-M   'P 1'
#
loop_
_entity.id
_entity.type
_entity.pdbx_description
1 polymer ?
#
loop_
_entity_poly.entity_id
_entity_poly.type
_entity_poly.pdbx_seq_one_letter_code
_entity_poly.pdbx_strand_id
1 'polypeptide(L)'
;MKRKRMRRLYVPLSALALAAGALTATTGPAAADHCDPAEQGQDSQQNQDNRSGRNGQQDQDGQQGQNDQRQQQDQDGRQGQSGRQNQQGSQNQQSPEDPQDPQDGQDGQDGQAEDCADLGPFPQDFVDIRQTQPNVQTPRTRRGGSAGSFVSRCGRNQNGHRNSDNFIVAPGVTNGAHHVHDYVGNLSTDAFSTDASLAAAGTTCAFGDRSTYFWPVLRDRTVDANTQDPDGNVGRILTPRVAIMQFRGNPVAKVTAMPRFLRLITGDAKAATNGGANARAQWTCSGFTNRVLTDKYPLCPRGSLVMRILDFPSCWDGQNTDSANHRTHVLFPDESGACPAGTRAVPQLRMTLAYAAPSTPSFALDAFPEQLHNPVTDHADFANVMPDRLMRSVVNCINQGRRC
;
A
#
# COMPACT_ATOMS: atom_id res chain seq x y z
N MET A 1 15.62 -26.47 56.28
CA MET A 1 15.34 -27.89 56.60
C MET A 1 14.08 -28.36 55.85
N LYS A 2 14.25 -29.45 55.07
CA LYS A 2 13.27 -30.38 54.46
C LYS A 2 11.95 -29.80 53.87
N ARG A 3 11.87 -29.72 52.54
CA ARG A 3 10.59 -29.76 51.79
C ARG A 3 10.58 -30.94 50.80
N LYS A 4 9.48 -31.69 50.87
CA LYS A 4 9.20 -33.01 50.29
C LYS A 4 9.16 -32.98 48.75
N ARG A 5 9.75 -34.00 48.11
CA ARG A 5 9.55 -34.35 46.70
C ARG A 5 8.16 -35.01 46.54
N MET A 6 7.30 -34.45 45.70
CA MET A 6 6.11 -35.15 45.19
C MET A 6 6.50 -35.92 43.92
N ARG A 7 6.35 -37.25 43.97
CA ARG A 7 6.33 -38.14 42.80
C ARG A 7 4.92 -38.08 42.21
N ARG A 8 4.79 -37.76 40.92
CA ARG A 8 3.55 -38.01 40.16
C ARG A 8 3.66 -39.39 39.51
N LEU A 9 2.62 -40.20 39.74
CA LEU A 9 2.43 -41.52 39.17
C LEU A 9 2.18 -41.44 37.66
N TYR A 10 2.80 -42.37 36.94
CA TYR A 10 2.41 -42.79 35.59
C TYR A 10 1.22 -43.74 35.69
N VAL A 11 0.23 -43.57 34.81
CA VAL A 11 -0.78 -44.59 34.49
C VAL A 11 -0.74 -44.78 32.97
N PRO A 12 -0.47 -45.99 32.45
CA PRO A 12 -0.62 -46.28 31.05
C PRO A 12 -2.04 -46.79 30.78
N LEU A 13 -2.72 -46.26 29.76
CA LEU A 13 -3.90 -46.91 29.19
C LEU A 13 -3.70 -47.14 27.70
N SER A 14 -3.42 -48.40 27.42
CA SER A 14 -3.78 -49.27 26.31
C SER A 14 -4.37 -48.69 25.02
N ALA A 15 -3.80 -49.21 23.94
CA ALA A 15 -4.25 -49.20 22.57
C ALA A 15 -5.67 -49.76 22.38
N LEU A 16 -6.41 -49.18 21.43
CA LEU A 16 -7.53 -49.82 20.74
C LEU A 16 -7.34 -49.68 19.22
N ALA A 17 -7.60 -50.76 18.52
CA ALA A 17 -7.34 -50.97 17.10
C ALA A 17 -8.49 -50.50 16.19
N LEU A 18 -8.09 -50.29 14.93
CA LEU A 18 -8.81 -50.15 13.65
C LEU A 18 -10.35 -50.27 13.62
N ALA A 19 -10.96 -49.30 12.94
CA ALA A 19 -12.06 -49.53 12.01
C ALA A 19 -11.84 -48.67 10.76
N ALA A 20 -11.57 -49.32 9.62
CA ALA A 20 -11.56 -48.71 8.30
C ALA A 20 -13.02 -48.64 7.80
N GLY A 21 -13.56 -47.44 7.70
CA GLY A 21 -14.86 -47.18 7.07
C GLY A 21 -14.63 -46.57 5.69
N ALA A 22 -15.00 -47.31 4.64
CA ALA A 22 -15.07 -46.79 3.28
C ALA A 22 -16.20 -45.76 3.19
N LEU A 23 -15.87 -44.52 2.85
CA LEU A 23 -16.85 -43.51 2.43
C LEU A 23 -16.83 -43.43 0.90
N THR A 24 -17.95 -43.82 0.31
CA THR A 24 -18.31 -43.62 -1.09
C THR A 24 -18.45 -42.13 -1.37
N ALA A 25 -17.61 -41.60 -2.25
CA ALA A 25 -17.76 -40.26 -2.80
C ALA A 25 -18.90 -40.26 -3.84
N THR A 26 -20.00 -39.59 -3.53
CA THR A 26 -21.04 -39.23 -4.48
C THR A 26 -20.58 -38.00 -5.26
N THR A 27 -20.42 -38.13 -6.57
CA THR A 27 -20.12 -37.04 -7.50
C THR A 27 -21.35 -36.13 -7.65
N GLY A 28 -21.29 -34.93 -7.11
CA GLY A 28 -22.16 -33.80 -7.47
C GLY A 28 -21.56 -33.00 -8.63
N PRO A 29 -22.34 -32.12 -9.31
CA PRO A 29 -21.91 -31.50 -10.56
C PRO A 29 -20.77 -30.50 -10.33
N ALA A 30 -19.84 -30.47 -11.28
CA ALA A 30 -18.67 -29.61 -11.30
C ALA A 30 -19.06 -28.13 -11.22
N ALA A 31 -18.43 -27.41 -10.29
CA ALA A 31 -18.43 -25.95 -10.22
C ALA A 31 -17.22 -25.43 -11.01
N ALA A 32 -17.41 -24.34 -11.74
CA ALA A 32 -16.43 -23.77 -12.67
C ALA A 32 -15.12 -23.37 -12.00
N ASP A 33 -13.99 -23.74 -12.62
CA ASP A 33 -12.64 -23.35 -12.25
C ASP A 33 -12.50 -21.81 -12.27
N HIS A 34 -11.98 -21.25 -11.18
CA HIS A 34 -11.57 -19.85 -11.09
C HIS A 34 -10.08 -19.81 -10.78
N CYS A 35 -9.31 -19.24 -11.71
CA CYS A 35 -7.97 -18.70 -11.52
C CYS A 35 -6.83 -19.65 -11.03
N ASP A 36 -6.60 -20.78 -11.71
CA ASP A 36 -5.33 -21.51 -11.59
C ASP A 36 -4.47 -21.38 -12.88
N PRO A 37 -3.28 -20.74 -12.84
CA PRO A 37 -2.42 -20.61 -14.01
C PRO A 37 -1.58 -21.89 -14.31
N ALA A 38 -1.80 -23.01 -13.61
CA ALA A 38 -0.91 -24.17 -13.70
C ALA A 38 -1.22 -25.22 -14.79
N GLU A 39 -2.35 -25.18 -15.50
CA GLU A 39 -2.69 -26.24 -16.48
C GLU A 39 -3.36 -25.69 -17.76
N GLN A 40 -2.62 -25.52 -18.85
CA GLN A 40 -3.22 -25.41 -20.19
C GLN A 40 -2.42 -26.19 -21.24
N GLY A 41 -2.99 -27.33 -21.64
CA GLY A 41 -2.60 -28.13 -22.80
C GLY A 41 -3.69 -29.14 -23.17
N GLN A 42 -4.12 -29.09 -24.44
CA GLN A 42 -4.91 -30.09 -25.21
C GLN A 42 -6.45 -29.96 -25.28
N ASP A 43 -6.89 -29.44 -26.43
CA ASP A 43 -7.87 -29.98 -27.40
C ASP A 43 -9.36 -30.27 -27.06
N SER A 44 -10.21 -29.57 -27.83
CA SER A 44 -11.28 -30.07 -28.73
C SER A 44 -12.74 -30.30 -28.26
N GLN A 45 -13.63 -29.57 -28.97
CA GLN A 45 -14.97 -29.91 -29.49
C GLN A 45 -16.10 -30.34 -28.52
N GLN A 46 -17.18 -29.55 -28.48
CA GLN A 46 -18.56 -29.90 -28.94
C GLN A 46 -19.55 -28.80 -28.53
N ASN A 47 -20.38 -28.33 -29.47
CA ASN A 47 -21.45 -27.36 -29.20
C ASN A 47 -22.81 -27.97 -29.65
N GLN A 48 -23.79 -27.98 -28.74
CA GLN A 48 -25.19 -28.35 -28.99
C GLN A 48 -26.11 -27.32 -28.32
N ASP A 49 -27.04 -26.78 -29.13
CA ASP A 49 -28.42 -26.34 -28.86
C ASP A 49 -28.78 -25.65 -27.52
N ASN A 50 -29.39 -24.46 -27.52
CA ASN A 50 -30.83 -24.20 -27.83
C ASN A 50 -31.37 -22.87 -27.23
N ARG A 51 -32.27 -22.23 -28.00
CA ARG A 51 -33.51 -21.51 -27.61
C ARG A 51 -33.48 -20.21 -26.77
N SER A 52 -33.62 -19.10 -27.51
CA SER A 52 -34.81 -18.22 -27.59
C SER A 52 -35.69 -18.00 -26.34
N GLY A 53 -35.73 -16.75 -25.83
CA GLY A 53 -36.69 -16.27 -24.82
C GLY A 53 -36.92 -14.76 -24.86
N ARG A 54 -38.00 -14.36 -25.55
CA ARG A 54 -38.77 -13.09 -25.60
C ARG A 54 -38.50 -11.93 -24.63
N ASN A 55 -38.44 -10.74 -25.25
CA ASN A 55 -38.68 -9.39 -24.72
C ASN A 55 -40.12 -9.17 -24.20
N GLY A 56 -40.24 -8.23 -23.24
CA GLY A 56 -41.49 -7.57 -22.85
C GLY A 56 -41.22 -6.35 -21.95
N GLN A 57 -41.03 -5.18 -22.58
CA GLN A 57 -40.96 -3.86 -21.94
C GLN A 57 -42.32 -3.44 -21.35
N GLN A 58 -42.30 -2.77 -20.19
CA GLN A 58 -43.31 -1.79 -19.79
C GLN A 58 -42.64 -0.61 -19.09
N ASP A 59 -42.91 0.57 -19.64
CA ASP A 59 -42.54 1.88 -19.12
C ASP A 59 -43.40 2.28 -17.91
N GLN A 60 -42.83 3.10 -17.02
CA GLN A 60 -43.59 4.07 -16.23
C GLN A 60 -42.70 5.21 -15.72
N ASP A 61 -43.11 6.43 -16.09
CA ASP A 61 -42.57 7.73 -15.72
C ASP A 61 -42.65 8.04 -14.21
N GLY A 62 -41.76 8.91 -13.71
CA GLY A 62 -41.89 9.41 -12.34
C GLY A 62 -40.83 10.38 -11.80
N GLN A 63 -40.86 11.62 -12.29
CA GLN A 63 -40.60 12.88 -11.58
C GLN A 63 -39.20 13.31 -11.08
N GLN A 64 -38.97 14.58 -11.40
CA GLN A 64 -37.85 15.46 -11.09
C GLN A 64 -37.86 15.90 -9.61
N GLY A 65 -36.66 16.10 -9.05
CA GLY A 65 -36.43 16.82 -7.82
C GLY A 65 -35.14 17.64 -7.92
N GLN A 66 -35.29 18.91 -8.28
CA GLN A 66 -34.25 19.94 -8.21
C GLN A 66 -33.92 20.22 -6.73
N ASN A 67 -32.65 20.47 -6.41
CA ASN A 67 -32.31 21.29 -5.25
C ASN A 67 -31.10 22.17 -5.52
N ASP A 68 -31.33 23.43 -5.18
CA ASP A 68 -30.55 24.61 -5.48
C ASP A 68 -29.32 24.82 -4.58
N GLN A 69 -28.45 25.62 -5.16
CA GLN A 69 -27.22 26.21 -4.66
C GLN A 69 -27.37 26.97 -3.31
N ARG A 70 -26.29 27.01 -2.53
CA ARG A 70 -25.92 28.22 -1.78
C ARG A 70 -24.42 28.50 -1.90
N GLN A 71 -24.16 29.69 -2.43
CA GLN A 71 -22.88 30.37 -2.57
C GLN A 71 -22.37 30.88 -1.21
N GLN A 72 -21.05 30.92 -1.05
CA GLN A 72 -20.39 31.98 -0.27
C GLN A 72 -19.33 32.62 -1.18
N GLN A 73 -19.54 33.91 -1.43
CA GLN A 73 -18.63 34.83 -2.08
C GLN A 73 -17.74 35.44 -1.01
N ASP A 74 -16.44 35.57 -1.27
CA ASP A 74 -15.64 36.66 -0.74
C ASP A 74 -14.95 37.34 -1.92
N GLN A 75 -15.35 38.59 -2.15
CA GLN A 75 -14.66 39.54 -3.01
C GLN A 75 -13.79 40.42 -2.13
N ASP A 76 -12.53 40.61 -2.51
CA ASP A 76 -11.82 41.86 -2.28
C ASP A 76 -10.94 42.15 -3.50
N GLY A 77 -11.26 43.25 -4.18
CA GLY A 77 -10.55 43.72 -5.36
C GLY A 77 -9.42 44.69 -5.01
N ARG A 78 -8.47 44.83 -5.94
CA ARG A 78 -7.84 46.13 -6.23
C ARG A 78 -7.23 46.15 -7.63
N GLN A 79 -7.52 47.27 -8.29
CA GLN A 79 -7.23 47.64 -9.67
C GLN A 79 -5.73 47.95 -9.90
N GLY A 80 -5.27 47.72 -11.14
CA GLY A 80 -4.00 48.22 -11.65
C GLY A 80 -4.02 48.20 -13.18
N GLN A 81 -4.08 49.39 -13.76
CA GLN A 81 -4.36 49.72 -15.16
C GLN A 81 -3.07 49.89 -15.98
N SER A 82 -3.04 49.42 -17.24
CA SER A 82 -2.26 49.87 -18.42
C SER A 82 -2.02 48.66 -19.35
N GLY A 83 -2.09 48.70 -20.68
CA GLY A 83 -2.31 49.73 -21.67
C GLY A 83 -1.67 49.26 -22.99
N ARG A 84 -2.46 49.23 -24.08
CA ARG A 84 -2.08 49.28 -25.52
C ARG A 84 -1.29 48.08 -26.10
N GLN A 85 -1.80 47.46 -27.18
CA GLN A 85 -1.60 47.89 -28.58
C GLN A 85 -2.35 46.96 -29.55
N ASN A 86 -2.95 47.59 -30.56
CA ASN A 86 -3.53 46.98 -31.76
C ASN A 86 -2.46 46.27 -32.61
N GLN A 87 -2.85 45.18 -33.28
CA GLN A 87 -2.54 45.02 -34.70
C GLN A 87 -3.62 44.21 -35.43
N GLN A 88 -3.85 44.65 -36.66
CA GLN A 88 -4.99 44.39 -37.53
C GLN A 88 -4.84 43.12 -38.39
N GLY A 89 -5.99 42.57 -38.80
CA GLY A 89 -6.19 41.94 -40.11
C GLY A 89 -5.82 40.46 -40.23
N SER A 90 -6.47 39.64 -41.04
CA SER A 90 -7.72 39.71 -41.79
C SER A 90 -7.99 38.30 -42.32
N GLN A 91 -9.25 37.86 -42.24
CA GLN A 91 -9.97 36.96 -43.15
C GLN A 91 -9.31 35.65 -43.64
N ASN A 92 -9.88 34.50 -43.29
CA ASN A 92 -10.82 33.84 -44.21
C ASN A 92 -11.62 32.70 -43.56
N GLN A 93 -12.89 32.65 -43.92
CA GLN A 93 -13.88 31.62 -43.60
C GLN A 93 -13.67 30.39 -44.50
N GLN A 94 -13.86 29.19 -43.96
CA GLN A 94 -14.68 28.12 -44.55
C GLN A 94 -14.64 26.85 -43.67
N SER A 95 -15.82 26.27 -43.43
CA SER A 95 -16.09 24.91 -42.94
C SER A 95 -17.28 24.39 -43.76
N PRO A 96 -17.65 23.10 -43.73
CA PRO A 96 -16.87 21.87 -43.57
C PRO A 96 -17.17 20.85 -44.71
N GLU A 97 -16.36 19.80 -44.85
CA GLU A 97 -16.74 18.59 -45.60
C GLU A 97 -16.43 17.35 -44.76
N ASP A 98 -17.46 16.53 -44.52
CA ASP A 98 -17.41 15.16 -43.99
C ASP A 98 -16.62 14.24 -44.93
N PRO A 99 -16.01 13.15 -44.41
CA PRO A 99 -16.67 11.86 -44.64
C PRO A 99 -16.53 10.81 -43.50
N GLN A 100 -17.69 10.19 -43.24
CA GLN A 100 -17.95 8.75 -43.16
C GLN A 100 -17.39 7.89 -42.00
N ASP A 101 -18.36 7.40 -41.24
CA ASP A 101 -18.42 6.26 -40.33
C ASP A 101 -17.86 4.96 -40.93
N PRO A 102 -17.40 4.02 -40.09
CA PRO A 102 -17.97 2.69 -40.17
C PRO A 102 -18.39 2.12 -38.81
N GLN A 103 -19.68 1.78 -38.74
CA GLN A 103 -20.26 0.88 -37.76
C GLN A 103 -19.95 -0.60 -38.07
N ASP A 104 -19.97 -1.35 -36.96
CA ASP A 104 -20.29 -2.77 -36.78
C ASP A 104 -19.21 -3.85 -36.92
N GLY A 105 -18.98 -4.47 -35.75
CA GLY A 105 -18.39 -5.79 -35.54
C GLY A 105 -18.73 -6.25 -34.12
N GLN A 106 -20.01 -6.56 -33.87
CA GLN A 106 -20.44 -7.35 -32.71
C GLN A 106 -20.13 -8.83 -32.97
N ASP A 107 -19.21 -9.37 -32.18
CA ASP A 107 -19.03 -10.79 -31.83
C ASP A 107 -18.29 -10.71 -30.48
N GLY A 108 -18.63 -11.33 -29.36
CA GLY A 108 -19.35 -12.53 -29.00
C GLY A 108 -19.10 -12.70 -27.49
N GLN A 109 -20.05 -13.24 -26.74
CA GLN A 109 -19.98 -13.38 -25.29
C GLN A 109 -18.92 -14.38 -24.85
N ASP A 110 -17.79 -13.92 -24.30
CA ASP A 110 -16.82 -14.72 -23.51
C ASP A 110 -16.33 -13.98 -22.24
N GLY A 111 -17.12 -13.03 -21.74
CA GLY A 111 -16.67 -12.02 -20.76
C GLY A 111 -16.64 -12.43 -19.29
N GLN A 112 -16.09 -13.59 -18.89
CA GLN A 112 -15.88 -13.88 -17.45
C GLN A 112 -14.59 -14.63 -17.10
N ALA A 113 -13.81 -15.13 -18.07
CA ALA A 113 -12.54 -15.83 -17.80
C ALA A 113 -11.29 -15.00 -18.17
N GLU A 114 -11.40 -14.04 -19.09
CA GLU A 114 -10.27 -13.23 -19.57
C GLU A 114 -9.94 -12.04 -18.64
N ASP A 115 -10.88 -11.56 -17.83
CA ASP A 115 -10.72 -10.33 -17.02
C ASP A 115 -9.65 -10.44 -15.92
N CYS A 116 -9.19 -11.64 -15.55
CA CYS A 116 -8.20 -11.84 -14.49
C CYS A 116 -6.79 -12.18 -14.98
N ALA A 117 -6.61 -12.53 -16.26
CA ALA A 117 -5.30 -12.90 -16.80
C ALA A 117 -4.35 -11.69 -16.92
N ASP A 118 -4.92 -10.49 -17.03
CA ASP A 118 -4.17 -9.26 -17.30
C ASP A 118 -3.89 -8.39 -16.07
N LEU A 119 -4.39 -8.72 -14.88
CA LEU A 119 -4.27 -7.85 -13.69
C LEU A 119 -2.95 -8.00 -12.92
N GLY A 120 -2.11 -8.97 -13.29
CA GLY A 120 -0.86 -9.26 -12.57
C GLY A 120 -1.07 -9.65 -11.08
N PRO A 121 0.02 -9.72 -10.28
CA PRO A 121 1.40 -9.71 -10.76
C PRO A 121 1.68 -10.98 -11.56
N PHE A 122 2.61 -10.91 -12.50
CA PHE A 122 2.90 -12.04 -13.38
C PHE A 122 4.01 -12.92 -12.80
N PRO A 123 4.18 -14.19 -13.25
CA PRO A 123 5.27 -15.04 -12.77
C PRO A 123 6.66 -14.40 -12.86
N GLN A 124 6.92 -13.60 -13.90
CA GLN A 124 8.19 -12.87 -14.06
C GLN A 124 8.41 -11.76 -13.03
N ASP A 125 7.39 -11.35 -12.28
CA ASP A 125 7.51 -10.37 -11.19
C ASP A 125 8.03 -10.99 -9.90
N PHE A 126 8.24 -12.30 -9.90
CA PHE A 126 8.78 -13.04 -8.77
C PHE A 126 10.19 -13.55 -9.06
N VAL A 127 11.02 -13.58 -8.02
CA VAL A 127 12.36 -14.16 -8.10
C VAL A 127 12.71 -14.84 -6.78
N ASP A 128 13.39 -15.98 -6.85
CA ASP A 128 13.96 -16.62 -5.66
C ASP A 128 15.07 -15.72 -5.09
N ILE A 129 14.91 -15.27 -3.84
CA ILE A 129 15.87 -14.39 -3.16
C ILE A 129 17.29 -14.97 -3.12
N ARG A 130 17.43 -16.29 -3.25
CA ARG A 130 18.72 -16.98 -3.28
C ARG A 130 19.52 -16.66 -4.56
N GLN A 131 18.84 -16.27 -5.63
CA GLN A 131 19.44 -15.86 -6.91
C GLN A 131 19.94 -14.41 -6.88
N THR A 132 19.42 -13.58 -5.98
CA THR A 132 19.86 -12.19 -5.80
C THR A 132 21.17 -12.13 -5.03
N GLN A 133 22.17 -11.43 -5.57
CA GLN A 133 23.41 -11.19 -4.84
C GLN A 133 23.22 -10.16 -3.70
N PRO A 134 24.01 -10.22 -2.62
CA PRO A 134 23.99 -9.19 -1.60
C PRO A 134 24.28 -7.81 -2.19
N ASN A 135 23.39 -6.85 -1.96
CA ASN A 135 23.41 -5.52 -2.57
C ASN A 135 23.10 -4.39 -1.58
N VAL A 136 22.89 -4.70 -0.30
CA VAL A 136 22.60 -3.68 0.72
C VAL A 136 23.89 -3.04 1.22
N GLN A 137 23.96 -1.72 1.10
CA GLN A 137 25.01 -0.91 1.71
C GLN A 137 24.40 -0.06 2.82
N THR A 138 25.02 -0.08 4.00
CA THR A 138 24.61 0.78 5.12
C THR A 138 25.72 1.79 5.41
N PRO A 139 25.47 3.10 5.27
CA PRO A 139 26.47 4.11 5.57
C PRO A 139 26.85 4.05 7.05
N ARG A 140 28.15 4.11 7.33
CA ARG A 140 28.65 4.19 8.70
C ARG A 140 28.37 5.56 9.28
N THR A 141 27.84 5.61 10.50
CA THR A 141 27.67 6.88 11.22
C THR A 141 29.04 7.49 11.52
N ARG A 142 29.24 8.72 11.06
CA ARG A 142 30.46 9.51 11.26
C ARG A 142 30.43 10.21 12.62
N ARG A 143 31.58 10.74 13.04
CA ARG A 143 31.66 11.66 14.18
C ARG A 143 30.77 12.89 13.90
N GLY A 144 29.82 13.16 14.80
CA GLY A 144 28.80 14.20 14.62
C GLY A 144 27.44 13.68 14.16
N GLY A 145 27.38 12.46 13.62
CA GLY A 145 26.14 11.77 13.29
C GLY A 145 25.34 11.32 14.51
N SER A 146 24.16 10.78 14.25
CA SER A 146 23.26 10.18 15.23
C SER A 146 23.05 8.70 14.91
N ALA A 147 23.63 7.83 15.75
CA ALA A 147 23.60 6.37 15.55
C ALA A 147 22.42 5.68 16.26
N GLY A 148 21.63 6.43 17.03
CA GLY A 148 20.55 5.88 17.84
C GLY A 148 19.30 5.59 17.01
N SER A 149 18.36 4.91 17.67
CA SER A 149 17.05 4.57 17.12
C SER A 149 15.97 4.69 18.19
N PHE A 150 14.73 4.85 17.75
CA PHE A 150 13.53 4.74 18.57
C PHE A 150 12.52 3.83 17.86
N VAL A 151 11.87 2.90 18.56
CA VAL A 151 10.79 2.08 17.98
C VAL A 151 9.45 2.46 18.58
N SER A 152 8.54 2.98 17.75
CA SER A 152 7.14 3.16 18.14
C SER A 152 6.41 1.81 18.07
N ARG A 153 5.88 1.37 19.22
CA ARG A 153 5.22 0.06 19.35
C ARG A 153 3.72 0.22 19.11
N CYS A 154 3.30 0.04 17.87
CA CYS A 154 1.92 0.27 17.41
C CYS A 154 1.09 -0.99 17.17
N GLY A 155 1.68 -2.17 17.35
CA GLY A 155 1.06 -3.42 16.95
C GLY A 155 1.16 -3.65 15.44
N ARG A 156 0.30 -4.52 14.92
CA ARG A 156 0.34 -5.05 13.55
C ARG A 156 -1.06 -5.05 12.91
N ASN A 157 -1.84 -4.02 13.26
CA ASN A 157 -3.25 -3.83 12.88
C ASN A 157 -4.18 -4.97 13.34
N GLN A 158 -4.06 -5.45 14.58
CA GLN A 158 -4.95 -6.50 15.10
C GLN A 158 -6.40 -6.04 15.30
N ASN A 159 -6.64 -4.73 15.36
CA ASN A 159 -7.97 -4.12 15.41
C ASN A 159 -8.65 -4.05 14.04
N GLY A 160 -7.94 -4.36 12.94
CA GLY A 160 -8.53 -4.43 11.61
C GLY A 160 -8.92 -3.07 11.02
N HIS A 161 -8.21 -1.99 11.39
CA HIS A 161 -8.43 -0.68 10.80
C HIS A 161 -7.89 -0.67 9.37
N ARG A 162 -8.81 -0.77 8.42
CA ARG A 162 -8.54 -0.82 6.98
C ARG A 162 -9.59 -0.02 6.23
N ASN A 163 -9.17 0.72 5.24
CA ASN A 163 -10.01 1.38 4.24
C ASN A 163 -9.15 1.64 3.00
N SER A 164 -9.77 2.12 1.93
CA SER A 164 -9.11 2.51 0.69
C SER A 164 -9.00 4.03 0.53
N ASP A 165 -9.01 4.74 1.65
CA ASP A 165 -8.92 6.18 1.67
C ASP A 165 -7.45 6.62 1.70
N ASN A 166 -7.19 7.86 1.27
CA ASN A 166 -5.89 8.50 1.50
C ASN A 166 -6.09 9.99 1.82
N PHE A 167 -6.14 10.33 3.09
CA PHE A 167 -6.36 11.72 3.55
C PHE A 167 -5.17 12.66 3.28
N ILE A 168 -4.01 12.15 2.87
CA ILE A 168 -2.86 12.95 2.48
C ILE A 168 -2.99 13.36 1.02
N VAL A 169 -3.14 12.38 0.12
CA VAL A 169 -3.09 12.60 -1.33
C VAL A 169 -4.47 12.87 -1.95
N ALA A 170 -5.54 12.38 -1.34
CA ALA A 170 -6.93 12.53 -1.78
C ALA A 170 -7.87 12.88 -0.61
N PRO A 171 -7.64 13.99 0.11
CA PRO A 171 -8.46 14.38 1.25
C PRO A 171 -9.94 14.57 0.85
N GLY A 172 -10.84 14.01 1.67
CA GLY A 172 -12.30 14.05 1.46
C GLY A 172 -12.84 13.05 0.44
N VAL A 173 -11.98 12.22 -0.16
CA VAL A 173 -12.38 11.24 -1.18
C VAL A 173 -12.32 9.83 -0.61
N THR A 174 -13.49 9.21 -0.46
CA THR A 174 -13.60 7.79 -0.12
C THR A 174 -13.12 6.93 -1.28
N ASN A 175 -12.44 5.82 -1.01
CA ASN A 175 -11.79 4.99 -2.04
C ASN A 175 -10.76 5.76 -2.90
N GLY A 176 -10.23 6.90 -2.43
CA GLY A 176 -9.30 7.71 -3.21
C GLY A 176 -7.97 7.01 -3.55
N ALA A 177 -7.67 5.89 -2.89
CA ALA A 177 -6.51 5.07 -3.19
C ALA A 177 -6.78 3.94 -4.19
N HIS A 178 -8.03 3.51 -4.39
CA HIS A 178 -8.39 2.32 -5.19
C HIS A 178 -7.75 1.00 -4.71
N HIS A 179 -7.12 1.01 -3.54
CA HIS A 179 -6.55 -0.15 -2.89
C HIS A 179 -6.68 -0.01 -1.38
N VAL A 180 -6.72 -1.14 -0.67
CA VAL A 180 -6.88 -1.13 0.78
C VAL A 180 -5.54 -0.87 1.46
N HIS A 181 -5.54 0.02 2.45
CA HIS A 181 -4.43 0.23 3.37
C HIS A 181 -4.64 -0.49 4.70
N ASP A 182 -3.56 -1.03 5.26
CA ASP A 182 -3.47 -1.35 6.70
C ASP A 182 -3.07 -0.08 7.45
N TYR A 183 -3.74 0.21 8.58
CA TYR A 183 -3.39 1.32 9.47
C TYR A 183 -2.91 0.82 10.83
N VAL A 184 -1.90 1.49 11.40
CA VAL A 184 -1.59 1.42 12.84
C VAL A 184 -1.37 2.82 13.41
N GLY A 185 -1.48 2.92 14.73
CA GLY A 185 -1.39 4.19 15.45
C GLY A 185 -2.75 4.83 15.55
N ASN A 186 -2.95 5.96 14.87
CA ASN A 186 -4.17 6.74 14.95
C ASN A 186 -5.45 5.93 14.61
N LEU A 187 -6.42 5.95 15.52
CA LEU A 187 -7.66 5.16 15.39
C LEU A 187 -8.77 5.84 14.58
N SER A 188 -8.62 7.11 14.18
CA SER A 188 -9.66 7.85 13.44
C SER A 188 -9.34 8.05 11.97
N THR A 189 -8.24 7.49 11.46
CA THR A 189 -7.76 7.74 10.09
C THR A 189 -8.74 7.22 9.03
N ASP A 190 -9.21 8.12 8.17
CA ASP A 190 -10.12 7.88 7.05
C ASP A 190 -10.05 9.05 6.05
N ALA A 191 -10.85 9.02 4.99
CA ALA A 191 -10.90 10.09 3.98
C ALA A 191 -11.13 11.50 4.55
N PHE A 192 -11.82 11.62 5.68
CA PHE A 192 -12.26 12.91 6.25
C PHE A 192 -11.38 13.38 7.40
N SER A 193 -10.29 12.67 7.66
CA SER A 193 -9.35 13.00 8.72
C SER A 193 -8.70 14.37 8.53
N THR A 194 -8.90 15.22 9.54
CA THR A 194 -8.25 16.53 9.70
C THR A 194 -7.18 16.47 10.79
N ASP A 195 -6.26 17.45 10.80
CA ASP A 195 -5.27 17.59 11.87
C ASP A 195 -5.92 17.62 13.27
N ALA A 196 -7.09 18.26 13.40
CA ALA A 196 -7.86 18.30 14.64
C ALA A 196 -8.39 16.92 15.04
N SER A 197 -9.01 16.19 14.10
CA SER A 197 -9.52 14.84 14.37
C SER A 197 -8.40 13.87 14.76
N LEU A 198 -7.28 13.89 14.03
CA LEU A 198 -6.12 13.05 14.29
C LEU A 198 -5.48 13.39 15.66
N ALA A 199 -5.45 14.67 16.04
CA ALA A 199 -4.93 15.08 17.33
C ALA A 199 -5.80 14.63 18.52
N ALA A 200 -7.11 14.57 18.32
CA ALA A 200 -8.09 14.17 19.34
C ALA A 200 -8.22 12.64 19.46
N ALA A 201 -7.83 11.89 18.44
CA ALA A 201 -8.02 10.45 18.36
C ALA A 201 -7.30 9.64 19.45
N GLY A 202 -7.80 8.42 19.67
CA GLY A 202 -7.05 7.36 20.35
C GLY A 202 -5.93 6.80 19.47
N THR A 203 -5.10 5.93 20.04
CA THR A 203 -4.00 5.28 19.30
C THR A 203 -3.75 3.84 19.75
N THR A 204 -3.29 2.98 18.83
CA THR A 204 -2.74 1.66 19.14
C THR A 204 -1.29 1.72 19.62
N CYS A 205 -0.59 2.85 19.44
CA CYS A 205 0.81 2.99 19.80
C CYS A 205 1.04 3.25 21.29
N ALA A 206 2.15 2.71 21.80
CA ALA A 206 2.66 3.04 23.11
C ALA A 206 2.99 4.55 23.25
N PHE A 207 3.09 5.01 24.50
CA PHE A 207 3.48 6.40 24.85
C PHE A 207 2.60 7.50 24.25
N GLY A 208 1.38 7.17 23.80
CA GLY A 208 0.42 8.15 23.27
C GLY A 208 0.82 8.73 21.91
N ASP A 209 1.64 8.01 21.14
CA ASP A 209 1.94 8.35 19.76
C ASP A 209 0.68 8.25 18.90
N ARG A 210 0.10 9.38 18.51
CA ARG A 210 -1.13 9.41 17.69
C ARG A 210 -0.84 9.44 16.20
N SER A 211 0.40 9.21 15.77
CA SER A 211 0.77 9.29 14.35
C SER A 211 0.01 8.27 13.51
N THR A 212 -0.18 8.59 12.23
CA THR A 212 -0.73 7.64 11.26
C THR A 212 0.42 6.90 10.59
N TYR A 213 0.34 5.58 10.52
CA TYR A 213 1.27 4.74 9.77
C TYR A 213 0.45 3.82 8.89
N PHE A 214 0.58 3.92 7.56
CA PHE A 214 -0.22 3.10 6.67
C PHE A 214 0.48 2.73 5.38
N TRP A 215 0.07 1.60 4.83
CA TRP A 215 0.67 0.95 3.66
C TRP A 215 -0.37 0.06 2.95
N PRO A 216 -0.27 -0.14 1.62
CA PRO A 216 -1.18 -1.02 0.90
C PRO A 216 -1.05 -2.45 1.41
N VAL A 217 -2.17 -3.16 1.52
CA VAL A 217 -2.16 -4.53 2.03
C VAL A 217 -1.50 -5.51 1.05
N LEU A 218 -1.05 -6.64 1.58
CA LEU A 218 -0.59 -7.78 0.78
C LEU A 218 -1.70 -8.85 0.81
N ARG A 219 -2.00 -9.46 -0.34
CA ARG A 219 -3.01 -10.51 -0.45
C ARG A 219 -2.41 -11.85 -0.78
N ASP A 220 -2.95 -12.87 -0.14
CA ASP A 220 -2.79 -14.27 -0.50
C ASP A 220 -3.79 -14.60 -1.60
N ARG A 221 -3.27 -14.87 -2.80
CA ARG A 221 -4.05 -15.15 -4.00
C ARG A 221 -4.37 -16.64 -4.17
N THR A 222 -3.98 -17.48 -3.20
CA THR A 222 -4.37 -18.91 -3.18
C THR A 222 -5.77 -19.14 -2.58
N VAL A 223 -6.45 -18.06 -2.18
CA VAL A 223 -7.74 -18.09 -1.52
C VAL A 223 -8.71 -17.19 -2.28
N ASP A 224 -9.84 -17.75 -2.71
CA ASP A 224 -10.93 -17.01 -3.34
C ASP A 224 -11.62 -16.10 -2.31
N ALA A 225 -11.14 -14.86 -2.25
CA ALA A 225 -11.70 -13.81 -1.41
C ALA A 225 -11.65 -12.49 -2.17
N ASN A 226 -12.60 -11.60 -1.91
CA ASN A 226 -12.69 -10.29 -2.58
C ASN A 226 -12.71 -10.39 -4.13
N THR A 227 -13.33 -11.43 -4.69
CA THR A 227 -13.33 -11.72 -6.14
C THR A 227 -14.13 -10.74 -6.99
N GLN A 228 -14.95 -9.89 -6.36
CA GLN A 228 -15.79 -8.88 -7.01
C GLN A 228 -15.27 -7.46 -6.80
N ASP A 229 -14.00 -7.32 -6.41
CA ASP A 229 -13.36 -6.03 -6.21
C ASP A 229 -13.25 -5.31 -7.57
N PRO A 230 -13.84 -4.11 -7.73
CA PRO A 230 -13.85 -3.40 -9.01
C PRO A 230 -12.45 -2.93 -9.43
N ASP A 231 -11.54 -2.80 -8.46
CA ASP A 231 -10.15 -2.41 -8.70
C ASP A 231 -9.22 -3.64 -8.87
N GLY A 232 -9.78 -4.86 -8.93
CA GLY A 232 -9.03 -6.09 -9.17
C GLY A 232 -8.23 -6.62 -7.98
N ASN A 233 -8.41 -6.05 -6.78
CA ASN A 233 -7.67 -6.45 -5.57
C ASN A 233 -8.24 -7.73 -4.95
N VAL A 234 -8.05 -8.86 -5.63
CA VAL A 234 -8.58 -10.17 -5.20
C VAL A 234 -7.61 -10.90 -4.26
N GLY A 235 -8.12 -11.86 -3.50
CA GLY A 235 -7.39 -12.65 -2.52
C GLY A 235 -7.61 -12.19 -1.08
N ARG A 236 -7.13 -13.02 -0.14
CA ARG A 236 -7.27 -12.77 1.30
C ARG A 236 -6.18 -11.83 1.80
N ILE A 237 -6.55 -10.75 2.48
CA ILE A 237 -5.59 -9.85 3.12
C ILE A 237 -4.72 -10.59 4.15
N LEU A 238 -3.40 -10.49 3.98
CA LEU A 238 -2.40 -10.97 4.90
C LEU A 238 -2.12 -9.92 5.97
N THR A 239 -2.43 -10.24 7.23
CA THR A 239 -2.02 -9.38 8.35
C THR A 239 -0.53 -9.62 8.64
N PRO A 240 0.30 -8.56 8.77
CA PRO A 240 1.72 -8.73 9.05
C PRO A 240 1.95 -9.57 10.32
N ARG A 241 2.94 -10.46 10.28
CA ARG A 241 3.48 -11.15 11.45
C ARG A 241 4.33 -10.21 12.30
N VAL A 242 5.03 -9.29 11.63
CA VAL A 242 5.85 -8.24 12.24
C VAL A 242 5.52 -6.92 11.56
N ALA A 243 5.36 -5.87 12.36
CA ALA A 243 5.30 -4.49 11.91
C ALA A 243 6.14 -3.65 12.88
N ILE A 244 7.21 -3.04 12.38
CA ILE A 244 8.14 -2.23 13.19
C ILE A 244 8.16 -0.82 12.62
N MET A 245 7.78 0.16 13.44
CA MET A 245 7.89 1.59 13.14
C MET A 245 9.17 2.12 13.80
N GLN A 246 10.28 2.10 13.08
CA GLN A 246 11.58 2.50 13.61
C GLN A 246 11.99 3.88 13.10
N PHE A 247 12.26 4.79 14.02
CA PHE A 247 12.89 6.07 13.75
C PHE A 247 14.40 5.95 13.94
N ARG A 248 15.17 6.26 12.92
CA ARG A 248 16.63 6.14 12.88
C ARG A 248 17.28 7.52 12.87
N GLY A 249 18.51 7.60 13.37
CA GLY A 249 19.32 8.80 13.22
C GLY A 249 19.90 8.97 11.81
N ASN A 250 20.71 10.01 11.65
CA ASN A 250 21.37 10.36 10.41
C ASN A 250 22.88 10.06 10.49
N PRO A 251 23.50 9.47 9.45
CA PRO A 251 24.92 9.10 9.47
C PRO A 251 25.89 10.28 9.63
N VAL A 252 25.53 11.49 9.20
CA VAL A 252 26.47 12.63 9.16
C VAL A 252 26.08 13.77 10.10
N ALA A 253 24.83 13.83 10.56
CA ALA A 253 24.31 14.91 11.40
C ALA A 253 23.48 14.39 12.60
N LYS A 254 23.25 15.29 13.56
CA LYS A 254 22.20 15.11 14.57
C LYS A 254 20.84 15.38 13.93
N VAL A 255 19.83 14.64 14.37
CA VAL A 255 18.45 14.86 13.92
C VAL A 255 17.78 15.95 14.77
N THR A 256 16.87 16.68 14.15
CA THR A 256 15.98 17.65 14.79
C THR A 256 14.57 17.09 14.91
N ALA A 257 13.74 17.63 15.80
CA ALA A 257 12.37 17.13 15.98
C ALA A 257 11.56 17.32 14.69
N MET A 258 10.82 16.29 14.28
CA MET A 258 9.78 16.48 13.26
C MET A 258 8.71 17.39 13.85
N PRO A 259 8.25 18.42 13.12
CA PRO A 259 7.07 19.16 13.52
C PRO A 259 5.85 18.23 13.53
N ARG A 260 4.90 18.53 14.41
CA ARG A 260 3.59 17.86 14.39
C ARG A 260 2.91 18.15 13.05
N PHE A 261 2.21 17.15 12.53
CA PHE A 261 1.56 17.08 11.23
C PHE A 261 2.49 17.09 10.02
N LEU A 262 3.79 16.81 10.21
CA LEU A 262 4.67 16.48 9.08
C LEU A 262 4.12 15.25 8.35
N ARG A 263 3.81 15.40 7.06
CA ARG A 263 3.30 14.35 6.17
C ARG A 263 4.43 13.82 5.31
N LEU A 264 4.67 12.52 5.35
CA LEU A 264 5.73 11.89 4.57
C LEU A 264 5.13 10.77 3.71
N ILE A 265 5.62 10.67 2.47
CA ILE A 265 5.30 9.58 1.54
C ILE A 265 6.61 8.94 1.09
N THR A 266 6.64 7.62 1.01
CA THR A 266 7.70 6.86 0.34
C THR A 266 7.11 5.92 -0.70
N GLY A 267 7.88 5.65 -1.76
CA GLY A 267 7.40 4.91 -2.92
C GLY A 267 6.45 5.73 -3.79
N ASP A 268 5.81 5.05 -4.74
CA ASP A 268 4.83 5.64 -5.67
C ASP A 268 3.82 4.58 -6.07
N ALA A 269 2.56 4.76 -5.68
CA ALA A 269 1.47 3.86 -6.00
C ALA A 269 1.22 3.73 -7.51
N LYS A 270 1.73 4.66 -8.33
CA LYS A 270 1.61 4.68 -9.79
C LYS A 270 2.96 4.46 -10.50
N ALA A 271 3.94 3.87 -9.81
CA ALA A 271 5.31 3.73 -10.31
C ALA A 271 5.43 3.00 -11.65
N ALA A 272 4.57 2.01 -11.92
CA ALA A 272 4.64 1.22 -13.15
C ALA A 272 4.30 2.05 -14.39
N THR A 273 3.41 3.04 -14.25
CA THR A 273 3.01 3.94 -15.35
C THR A 273 3.74 5.29 -15.32
N ASN A 274 4.23 5.74 -14.15
CA ASN A 274 4.91 7.04 -13.98
C ASN A 274 6.41 7.02 -14.31
N GLY A 275 6.95 5.90 -14.80
CA GLY A 275 8.38 5.77 -15.13
C GLY A 275 9.32 5.64 -13.93
N GLY A 276 8.80 5.30 -12.74
CA GLY A 276 9.60 4.83 -11.60
C GLY A 276 10.49 5.86 -10.88
N ALA A 277 10.47 7.15 -11.23
CA ALA A 277 11.33 8.16 -10.59
C ALA A 277 11.16 8.23 -9.05
N ASN A 278 9.93 8.04 -8.59
CA ASN A 278 9.57 8.01 -7.17
C ASN A 278 9.44 6.59 -6.59
N ALA A 279 9.70 5.55 -7.38
CA ALA A 279 9.67 4.17 -6.89
C ALA A 279 10.75 3.96 -5.82
N ARG A 280 10.35 3.35 -4.71
CA ARG A 280 11.22 3.06 -3.55
C ARG A 280 10.92 1.70 -2.91
N ALA A 281 10.29 0.81 -3.67
CA ALA A 281 10.02 -0.55 -3.23
C ALA A 281 11.33 -1.24 -2.78
N GLN A 282 11.26 -1.94 -1.66
CA GLN A 282 12.37 -2.74 -1.14
C GLN A 282 11.81 -4.01 -0.53
N TRP A 283 11.93 -5.09 -1.29
CA TRP A 283 11.47 -6.41 -0.91
C TRP A 283 12.64 -7.32 -0.54
N THR A 284 12.45 -8.15 0.48
CA THR A 284 13.45 -9.13 0.91
C THR A 284 12.79 -10.30 1.63
N CYS A 285 13.59 -11.23 2.15
CA CYS A 285 13.13 -12.30 3.02
C CYS A 285 13.79 -12.22 4.38
N SER A 286 13.10 -12.65 5.43
CA SER A 286 13.72 -12.81 6.75
C SER A 286 14.87 -13.81 6.65
N GLY A 287 16.05 -13.42 7.17
CA GLY A 287 17.30 -14.19 7.02
C GLY A 287 18.11 -13.87 5.77
N PHE A 288 17.59 -13.03 4.86
CA PHE A 288 18.25 -12.59 3.62
C PHE A 288 18.31 -11.06 3.51
N THR A 289 18.27 -10.35 4.64
CA THR A 289 18.12 -8.88 4.70
C THR A 289 19.32 -8.10 4.14
N ASN A 290 20.37 -8.78 3.67
CA ASN A 290 21.47 -8.19 2.90
C ASN A 290 21.22 -8.19 1.38
N ARG A 291 20.07 -8.70 0.93
CA ARG A 291 19.60 -8.77 -0.46
C ARG A 291 18.25 -8.06 -0.52
N VAL A 292 18.15 -7.03 -1.34
CA VAL A 292 16.93 -6.24 -1.52
C VAL A 292 16.59 -6.19 -3.00
N LEU A 293 15.33 -6.48 -3.33
CA LEU A 293 14.75 -6.35 -4.66
C LEU A 293 13.96 -5.05 -4.71
N THR A 294 14.13 -4.29 -5.80
CA THR A 294 13.45 -3.00 -5.97
C THR A 294 12.31 -3.06 -6.98
N ASP A 295 12.19 -4.15 -7.71
CA ASP A 295 11.30 -4.33 -8.86
C ASP A 295 10.71 -5.75 -8.98
N LYS A 296 10.96 -6.60 -7.97
CA LYS A 296 10.49 -7.99 -7.93
C LYS A 296 10.02 -8.38 -6.53
N TYR A 297 9.00 -9.22 -6.48
CA TYR A 297 8.60 -9.94 -5.28
C TYR A 297 9.59 -11.09 -5.00
N PRO A 298 10.01 -11.28 -3.74
CA PRO A 298 10.87 -12.38 -3.39
C PRO A 298 10.05 -13.65 -3.11
N LEU A 299 10.42 -14.76 -3.75
CA LEU A 299 10.05 -16.08 -3.29
C LEU A 299 11.02 -16.48 -2.16
N CYS A 300 10.47 -16.58 -0.95
CA CYS A 300 11.26 -16.84 0.24
C CYS A 300 11.43 -18.34 0.53
N PRO A 301 12.61 -18.78 0.99
CA PRO A 301 12.80 -20.16 1.44
C PRO A 301 11.82 -20.53 2.56
N ARG A 302 11.48 -21.82 2.66
CA ARG A 302 10.56 -22.34 3.67
C ARG A 302 10.98 -21.89 5.08
N GLY A 303 10.05 -21.30 5.82
CA GLY A 303 10.28 -20.79 7.17
C GLY A 303 10.73 -19.32 7.22
N SER A 304 11.09 -18.72 6.08
CA SER A 304 11.30 -17.27 5.97
C SER A 304 9.98 -16.54 5.69
N LEU A 305 9.92 -15.28 6.08
CA LEU A 305 8.83 -14.35 5.81
C LEU A 305 9.20 -13.43 4.65
N VAL A 306 8.23 -13.11 3.79
CA VAL A 306 8.34 -12.00 2.83
C VAL A 306 8.38 -10.70 3.61
N MET A 307 9.32 -9.82 3.31
CA MET A 307 9.55 -8.57 4.02
C MET A 307 9.51 -7.36 3.10
N ARG A 308 8.88 -6.28 3.56
CA ARG A 308 8.88 -4.94 2.96
C ARG A 308 9.65 -3.98 3.86
N ILE A 309 10.52 -3.17 3.26
CA ILE A 309 11.32 -2.15 3.96
C ILE A 309 10.96 -0.79 3.36
N LEU A 310 10.15 -0.01 4.08
CA LEU A 310 9.66 1.28 3.62
C LEU A 310 10.46 2.39 4.32
N ASP A 311 11.48 2.89 3.63
CA ASP A 311 12.31 3.99 4.12
C ASP A 311 11.76 5.33 3.67
N PHE A 312 11.46 6.21 4.63
CA PHE A 312 10.97 7.54 4.37
C PHE A 312 12.11 8.53 4.11
N PRO A 313 11.84 9.63 3.38
CA PRO A 313 12.75 10.75 3.29
C PRO A 313 12.92 11.39 4.68
N SER A 314 14.08 12.01 4.93
CA SER A 314 14.44 12.48 6.28
C SER A 314 15.20 13.80 6.29
N CYS A 315 15.24 14.51 5.17
CA CYS A 315 15.87 15.81 5.02
C CYS A 315 14.80 16.86 4.80
N TRP A 316 14.33 17.43 5.91
CA TRP A 316 13.21 18.37 5.95
C TRP A 316 13.67 19.80 5.63
N ASP A 317 12.89 20.56 4.87
CA ASP A 317 13.20 21.97 4.53
C ASP A 317 13.28 22.90 5.76
N GLY A 318 12.77 22.46 6.91
CA GLY A 318 12.82 23.21 8.15
C GLY A 318 11.66 24.17 8.37
N GLN A 319 10.68 24.18 7.48
CA GLN A 319 9.54 25.09 7.50
C GLN A 319 8.21 24.38 7.31
N ASN A 320 8.05 23.57 6.25
CA ASN A 320 6.73 23.11 5.81
C ASN A 320 6.41 21.72 6.32
N THR A 321 5.22 21.52 6.89
CA THR A 321 4.74 20.19 7.31
C THR A 321 4.18 19.38 6.15
N ASP A 322 3.93 20.03 5.01
CA ASP A 322 3.49 19.40 3.77
C ASP A 322 3.83 20.30 2.57
N SER A 323 3.72 19.78 1.35
CA SER A 323 3.84 20.56 0.11
C SER A 323 2.69 20.22 -0.83
N ALA A 324 2.46 21.05 -1.86
CA ALA A 324 1.36 20.83 -2.81
C ALA A 324 1.40 19.46 -3.52
N ASN A 325 2.57 18.84 -3.60
CA ASN A 325 2.77 17.50 -4.15
C ASN A 325 3.17 16.46 -3.07
N HIS A 326 3.10 16.82 -1.80
CA HIS A 326 3.42 16.01 -0.63
C HIS A 326 4.85 15.44 -0.55
N ARG A 327 5.78 15.98 -1.37
CA ARG A 327 7.14 15.43 -1.52
C ARG A 327 8.24 16.47 -1.44
N THR A 328 8.07 17.67 -1.97
CA THR A 328 9.18 18.64 -2.10
C THR A 328 9.64 19.27 -0.79
N HIS A 329 8.84 19.22 0.28
CA HIS A 329 9.23 19.72 1.59
C HIS A 329 10.18 18.78 2.36
N VAL A 330 10.39 17.55 1.86
CA VAL A 330 11.21 16.53 2.51
C VAL A 330 11.93 15.65 1.50
N LEU A 331 13.26 15.63 1.57
CA LEU A 331 14.11 14.94 0.60
C LEU A 331 14.74 13.68 1.20
N PHE A 332 15.11 12.74 0.32
CA PHE A 332 15.97 11.64 0.70
C PHE A 332 17.40 12.14 0.91
N PRO A 333 18.12 11.64 1.94
CA PRO A 333 19.55 11.85 2.02
C PRO A 333 20.28 11.17 0.85
N ASP A 334 21.49 11.63 0.56
CA ASP A 334 22.38 10.97 -0.40
C ASP A 334 22.90 9.61 0.12
N GLU A 335 23.67 8.90 -0.70
CA GLU A 335 24.25 7.58 -0.36
C GLU A 335 25.14 7.60 0.90
N SER A 336 25.75 8.76 1.21
CA SER A 336 26.55 8.94 2.42
C SER A 336 25.70 9.20 3.67
N GLY A 337 24.39 9.43 3.48
CA GLY A 337 23.45 9.85 4.49
C GLY A 337 23.37 11.36 4.68
N ALA A 338 24.01 12.16 3.82
CA ALA A 338 23.99 13.61 3.94
C ALA A 338 22.70 14.22 3.41
N CYS A 339 22.20 15.22 4.11
CA CYS A 339 21.05 15.98 3.67
C CYS A 339 21.46 17.06 2.67
N PRO A 340 20.70 17.27 1.57
CA PRO A 340 20.95 18.36 0.64
C PRO A 340 20.99 19.73 1.32
N ALA A 341 21.73 20.67 0.74
CA ALA A 341 21.80 22.04 1.25
C ALA A 341 20.40 22.67 1.39
N GLY A 342 20.20 23.45 2.45
CA GLY A 342 18.91 24.06 2.76
C GLY A 342 17.93 23.14 3.51
N THR A 343 18.29 21.88 3.76
CA THR A 343 17.48 20.96 4.57
C THR A 343 18.17 20.60 5.88
N ARG A 344 17.40 20.05 6.83
CA ARG A 344 17.87 19.55 8.11
C ARG A 344 17.45 18.10 8.32
N ALA A 345 18.31 17.31 8.94
CA ALA A 345 17.98 15.93 9.27
C ALA A 345 16.87 15.88 10.33
N VAL A 346 15.86 15.05 10.09
CA VAL A 346 14.87 14.59 11.08
C VAL A 346 15.02 13.08 11.30
N PRO A 347 14.46 12.48 12.36
CA PRO A 347 14.47 11.03 12.52
C PRO A 347 13.90 10.34 11.28
N GLN A 348 14.67 9.45 10.66
CA GLN A 348 14.21 8.73 9.48
C GLN A 348 13.29 7.59 9.89
N LEU A 349 12.01 7.66 9.49
CA LEU A 349 11.11 6.53 9.65
C LEU A 349 11.49 5.40 8.67
N ARG A 350 11.59 4.19 9.20
CA ARG A 350 11.58 2.92 8.48
C ARG A 350 10.40 2.12 8.99
N MET A 351 9.47 1.76 8.11
CA MET A 351 8.52 0.68 8.41
C MET A 351 9.11 -0.63 7.92
N THR A 352 9.10 -1.65 8.77
CA THR A 352 9.50 -3.02 8.39
C THR A 352 8.35 -3.96 8.65
N LEU A 353 7.84 -4.54 7.57
CA LEU A 353 6.66 -5.40 7.57
C LEU A 353 7.09 -6.80 7.14
N ALA A 354 6.66 -7.84 7.86
CA ALA A 354 6.97 -9.23 7.50
C ALA A 354 5.71 -10.09 7.47
N TYR A 355 5.55 -10.86 6.40
CA TYR A 355 4.34 -11.64 6.09
C TYR A 355 4.67 -13.11 5.91
N ALA A 356 3.77 -13.96 6.42
CA ALA A 356 3.72 -15.36 6.02
C ALA A 356 2.91 -15.43 4.72
N ALA A 357 3.60 -15.25 3.59
CA ALA A 357 3.00 -15.32 2.25
C ALA A 357 3.21 -16.73 1.63
N PRO A 358 2.42 -17.10 0.62
CA PRO A 358 2.68 -18.28 -0.21
C PRO A 358 4.13 -18.34 -0.71
N SER A 359 4.68 -19.55 -0.79
CA SER A 359 6.02 -19.79 -1.36
C SER A 359 6.03 -19.85 -2.89
N THR A 360 4.86 -19.85 -3.50
CA THR A 360 4.63 -19.77 -4.96
C THR A 360 4.37 -18.31 -5.36
N PRO A 361 4.46 -17.99 -6.67
CA PRO A 361 3.99 -16.72 -7.27
C PRO A 361 2.48 -16.46 -7.10
N SER A 362 2.00 -16.37 -5.86
CA SER A 362 0.57 -16.37 -5.53
C SER A 362 0.26 -15.37 -4.41
N PHE A 363 0.95 -14.24 -4.41
CA PHE A 363 0.63 -13.11 -3.55
C PHE A 363 0.79 -11.79 -4.30
N ALA A 364 -0.01 -10.80 -3.95
CA ALA A 364 -0.05 -9.52 -4.65
C ALA A 364 -0.11 -8.37 -3.65
N LEU A 365 0.51 -7.25 -3.97
CA LEU A 365 0.26 -5.98 -3.29
C LEU A 365 -1.01 -5.36 -3.88
N ASP A 366 -1.89 -4.83 -3.03
CA ASP A 366 -3.01 -4.05 -3.56
C ASP A 366 -2.49 -2.79 -4.29
N ALA A 367 -3.12 -2.47 -5.42
CA ALA A 367 -2.72 -1.37 -6.28
C ALA A 367 -3.91 -0.87 -7.11
N PHE A 368 -3.72 0.24 -7.80
CA PHE A 368 -4.61 0.63 -8.89
C PHE A 368 -4.60 -0.42 -10.00
N PRO A 369 -5.72 -0.64 -10.72
CA PRO A 369 -5.80 -1.62 -11.80
C PRO A 369 -4.68 -1.49 -12.83
N GLU A 370 -4.36 -0.26 -13.28
CA GLU A 370 -3.39 0.00 -14.33
C GLU A 370 -1.94 -0.31 -13.91
N GLN A 371 -1.72 -0.63 -12.63
CA GLN A 371 -0.41 -0.93 -12.07
C GLN A 371 -0.11 -2.41 -12.01
N LEU A 372 -1.08 -3.26 -12.35
CA LEU A 372 -0.94 -4.70 -12.49
C LEU A 372 -0.33 -5.39 -11.25
N HIS A 373 -0.64 -4.85 -10.06
CA HIS A 373 -0.05 -5.25 -8.78
C HIS A 373 1.50 -5.34 -8.80
N ASN A 374 2.16 -4.55 -9.66
CA ASN A 374 3.60 -4.62 -9.86
C ASN A 374 4.35 -4.24 -8.56
N PRO A 375 5.36 -5.03 -8.12
CA PRO A 375 6.06 -4.77 -6.86
C PRO A 375 6.73 -3.39 -6.76
N VAL A 376 7.01 -2.72 -7.89
CA VAL A 376 7.56 -1.35 -7.92
C VAL A 376 6.62 -0.31 -7.32
N THR A 377 5.32 -0.60 -7.24
CA THR A 377 4.30 0.33 -6.72
C THR A 377 4.21 0.35 -5.21
N ASP A 378 5.05 -0.44 -4.53
CA ASP A 378 5.10 -0.45 -3.06
C ASP A 378 5.39 0.95 -2.51
N HIS A 379 4.56 1.37 -1.56
CA HIS A 379 4.55 2.70 -0.98
C HIS A 379 4.05 2.66 0.46
N ALA A 380 4.25 3.76 1.16
CA ALA A 380 3.66 3.98 2.48
C ALA A 380 3.62 5.46 2.80
N ASP A 381 2.74 5.78 3.74
CA ASP A 381 2.36 7.13 4.08
C ASP A 381 2.37 7.28 5.61
N PHE A 382 2.73 8.48 6.06
CA PHE A 382 2.89 8.78 7.47
C PHE A 382 2.51 10.23 7.77
N ALA A 383 1.74 10.46 8.83
CA ALA A 383 1.57 11.79 9.41
C ALA A 383 2.03 11.77 10.86
N ASN A 384 2.99 12.65 11.20
CA ASN A 384 3.51 12.75 12.56
C ASN A 384 2.50 13.42 13.49
N VAL A 385 1.88 12.67 14.39
CA VAL A 385 0.95 13.23 15.40
C VAL A 385 1.44 12.89 16.82
N MET A 386 2.73 12.58 16.95
CA MET A 386 3.39 12.45 18.26
C MET A 386 3.16 13.71 19.10
N PRO A 387 2.87 13.58 20.40
CA PRO A 387 2.96 14.70 21.32
C PRO A 387 4.39 15.25 21.37
N ASP A 388 4.57 16.57 21.49
CA ASP A 388 5.90 17.17 21.43
C ASP A 388 6.87 16.61 22.49
N ARG A 389 6.35 16.23 23.66
CA ARG A 389 7.15 15.58 24.71
C ARG A 389 7.71 14.23 24.24
N LEU A 390 6.92 13.45 23.52
CA LEU A 390 7.37 12.19 22.93
C LEU A 390 8.41 12.47 21.86
N MET A 391 8.14 13.37 20.92
CA MET A 391 9.09 13.69 19.84
C MET A 391 10.43 14.20 20.37
N ARG A 392 10.44 15.04 21.42
CA ARG A 392 11.69 15.43 22.11
C ARG A 392 12.44 14.23 22.70
N SER A 393 11.71 13.28 23.28
CA SER A 393 12.30 12.06 23.85
C SER A 393 12.92 11.16 22.77
N VAL A 394 12.24 11.02 21.62
CA VAL A 394 12.73 10.31 20.43
C VAL A 394 14.03 10.94 19.93
N VAL A 395 14.05 12.25 19.69
CA VAL A 395 15.25 12.97 19.22
C VAL A 395 16.40 12.82 20.21
N ASN A 396 16.14 12.98 21.51
CA ASN A 396 17.16 12.82 22.54
C ASN A 396 17.74 11.40 22.55
N CYS A 397 16.89 10.37 22.46
CA CYS A 397 17.37 8.99 22.38
C CYS A 397 18.27 8.76 21.17
N ILE A 398 17.82 9.20 20.00
CA ILE A 398 18.53 9.02 18.73
C ILE A 398 19.87 9.77 18.73
N ASN A 399 19.87 11.03 19.16
CA ASN A 399 21.07 11.87 19.19
C ASN A 399 22.09 11.42 20.24
N GLN A 400 21.65 10.76 21.31
CA GLN A 400 22.53 10.11 22.31
C GLN A 400 23.10 8.76 21.84
N GLY A 401 22.75 8.28 20.64
CA GLY A 401 23.22 6.99 20.14
C GLY A 401 22.56 5.78 20.82
N ARG A 402 21.43 5.98 21.50
CA ARG A 402 20.73 4.92 22.24
C ARG A 402 19.74 4.20 21.35
N ARG A 403 19.40 2.97 21.73
CA ARG A 403 18.29 2.21 21.17
C ARG A 403 17.12 2.24 22.14
N CYS A 404 16.16 3.07 21.79
CA CYS A 404 14.80 3.03 22.29
C CYS A 404 13.92 2.46 21.15
#